data_AF-A0A3P7NJS2-F1
#
_entry.id   AF-A0A3P7NJS2-F1
#
_cell.length_a   1.000
_cell.length_b   1.000
_cell.length_c   1.000
_cell.angle_alpha   90.00
_cell.angle_beta   90.00
_cell.angle_gamma   90.00
#
_symmetry.space_group_name_H-M   'P 1'
#
loop_
_entity.id
_entity.type
_entity.pdbx_description
1 polymer ?
#
loop_
_entity_poly.entity_id
_entity_poly.type
_entity_poly.pdbx_seq_one_letter_code
_entity_poly.pdbx_strand_id
1 'polypeptide(L)' 'MIPGFTFSLGFSGGHYGHGSAVGRTGDAELLHHARHFKWFCHTWSHSQPHLLSESALLDQLMKNKEFAT' A
#
# COMPACT_ATOMS: atom_id res chain seq x y z
N MET A 1 15.49 13.68 16.85
CA MET A 1 15.16 12.37 16.24
C MET A 1 15.30 11.30 17.29
N ILE A 2 14.31 10.40 17.42
CA ILE A 2 14.38 9.27 18.35
C ILE A 2 15.19 8.16 17.65
N PRO A 3 16.31 7.68 18.23
CA PRO A 3 17.09 6.60 17.64
C PRO A 3 16.22 5.37 17.33
N GLY A 4 16.32 4.83 16.11
CA GLY A 4 15.55 3.66 15.66
C GLY A 4 14.09 3.93 15.27
N PHE A 5 13.61 5.17 15.37
CA PHE A 5 12.28 5.53 14.87
C PHE A 5 12.22 5.41 13.34
N THR A 6 11.12 4.85 12.85
CA THR A 6 10.84 4.69 11.42
C THR A 6 9.34 4.74 11.19
N PHE A 7 8.92 5.12 9.99
CA PHE A 7 7.53 5.14 9.59
C PHE A 7 7.15 3.81 8.95
N SER A 8 6.02 3.24 9.37
CA SER A 8 5.41 2.06 8.74
C SER A 8 4.25 2.51 7.86
N LEU A 9 4.30 2.19 6.56
CA LEU A 9 3.31 2.60 5.57
C LEU A 9 2.56 1.38 5.04
N GLY A 10 1.23 1.44 5.15
CA GLY A 10 0.33 0.49 4.51
C GLY A 10 0.06 0.91 3.06
N PHE A 11 0.07 -0.04 2.13
CA PHE A 11 -0.20 0.26 0.71
C PHE A 11 -1.35 -0.59 0.15
N SER A 12 -2.11 0.04 -0.75
CA SER A 12 -3.15 -0.58 -1.57
C SER A 12 -2.90 -0.23 -3.04
N GLY A 13 -2.30 -1.17 -3.79
CA GLY A 13 -1.89 -0.98 -5.17
C GLY A 13 -3.05 -0.59 -6.11
N GLY A 14 -4.28 -1.01 -5.79
CA GLY A 14 -5.47 -0.65 -6.55
C GLY A 14 -5.82 0.85 -6.52
N HIS A 15 -5.14 1.64 -5.68
CA HIS A 15 -5.30 3.09 -5.61
C HIS A 15 -4.11 3.88 -6.14
N TYR A 16 -2.99 3.21 -6.46
CA TYR A 16 -1.79 3.88 -6.94
C TYR A 16 -2.06 4.64 -8.25
N GLY A 17 -1.64 5.90 -8.31
CA GLY A 17 -1.80 6.72 -9.50
C GLY A 17 -3.25 7.22 -9.73
N HIS A 18 -4.17 7.00 -8.80
CA HIS A 18 -5.51 7.58 -8.84
C HIS A 18 -5.55 8.97 -8.17
N GLY A 19 -6.63 9.72 -8.37
CA GLY A 19 -6.86 11.00 -7.70
C GLY A 19 -6.30 12.24 -8.42
N SER A 20 -5.95 13.27 -7.66
CA SER A 20 -5.49 14.56 -8.18
C SER A 20 -4.05 14.50 -8.71
N ALA A 21 -3.63 15.50 -9.49
CA ALA A 21 -2.25 15.61 -9.93
C ALA A 21 -1.27 15.65 -8.75
N VAL A 22 -1.61 16.40 -7.70
CA VAL A 22 -0.82 16.49 -6.46
C VAL A 22 -0.71 15.13 -5.77
N GLY A 23 -1.81 14.38 -5.69
CA GLY A 23 -1.80 13.03 -5.11
C GLY A 23 -0.86 12.08 -5.85
N ARG A 24 -0.94 12.06 -7.18
CA ARG A 24 -0.05 11.23 -8.02
C ARG A 24 1.42 11.63 -7.90
N THR A 25 1.73 12.91 -7.80
CA THR A 25 3.10 13.36 -7.50
C THR A 25 3.54 12.86 -6.12
N GLY A 26 2.66 12.92 -5.12
CA GLY A 26 2.92 12.34 -3.81
C GLY A 26 3.21 10.84 -3.84
N ASP A 27 2.47 10.06 -4.63
CA ASP A 27 2.73 8.62 -4.81
C ASP A 27 4.15 8.39 -5.35
N ALA A 28 4.58 9.17 -6.35
CA ALA A 28 5.93 9.08 -6.92
C ALA A 28 7.03 9.45 -5.91
N GLU A 29 6.81 10.49 -5.09
CA GLU A 29 7.74 10.89 -4.03
C GLU A 29 7.88 9.81 -2.93
N LEU A 30 6.77 9.16 -2.55
CA LEU A 30 6.81 8.04 -1.60
C LEU A 30 7.65 6.89 -2.14
N LEU A 31 7.52 6.56 -3.43
CA LEU A 31 8.32 5.53 -4.07
C LEU A 31 9.80 5.92 -4.19
N HIS A 32 10.11 7.18 -4.48
CA HIS A 32 11.48 7.69 -4.50
C HIS A 32 12.18 7.46 -3.14
N HIS A 33 11.43 7.57 -2.05
CA HIS A 33 11.91 7.35 -0.68
C HIS A 33 11.59 5.96 -0.11
N ALA A 34 11.18 4.98 -0.94
CA ALA A 34 10.64 3.70 -0.47
C ALA A 34 11.53 2.98 0.56
N ARG A 35 12.86 3.04 0.39
CA ARG A 35 13.85 2.41 1.29
C ARG A 35 13.84 2.94 2.73
N HIS A 36 13.23 4.10 2.99
CA HIS A 36 13.20 4.73 4.32
C HIS A 36 11.99 4.32 5.16
N PHE A 37 11.07 3.56 4.57
CA PHE A 37 9.82 3.12 5.18
C PHE A 37 9.81 1.62 5.43
N LYS A 38 9.07 1.20 6.45
CA LYS A 38 8.63 -0.19 6.59
C LYS A 38 7.28 -0.37 5.90
N TRP A 39 7.23 -1.19 4.86
CA TRP A 39 6.01 -1.40 4.10
C TRP A 39 5.21 -2.60 4.61
N PHE A 40 3.89 -2.50 4.61
CA PHE A 40 3.01 -3.64 4.84
C PHE A 40 1.79 -3.62 3.89
N CYS A 41 1.31 -4.81 3.54
CA CYS A 41 0.16 -4.98 2.66
C CYS A 41 -1.12 -4.47 3.33
N HIS A 42 -1.91 -3.68 2.61
CA HIS A 42 -3.20 -3.17 3.09
C HIS A 42 -4.38 -3.53 2.16
N THR A 43 -4.36 -4.74 1.60
CA THR A 43 -5.29 -5.25 0.56
C THR A 43 -5.26 -4.42 -0.73
N TRP A 44 -5.63 -5.04 -1.85
CA TRP A 44 -5.61 -4.38 -3.16
C TRP A 44 -6.55 -3.17 -3.23
N SER A 45 -7.80 -3.32 -2.78
CA SER A 45 -8.85 -2.30 -2.87
C SER A 45 -9.19 -1.62 -1.54
N HIS A 46 -8.35 -1.74 -0.51
CA HIS A 46 -8.60 -1.15 0.81
C HIS A 46 -9.92 -1.64 1.45
N SER A 47 -10.29 -2.90 1.20
CA SER A 47 -11.52 -3.51 1.70
C SER A 47 -11.36 -4.00 3.13
N GLN A 48 -12.43 -3.93 3.91
CA GLN A 48 -12.45 -4.46 5.27
C GLN A 48 -12.42 -6.00 5.24
N PRO A 49 -11.40 -6.68 5.82
CA PRO A 49 -11.23 -8.12 5.66
C PRO A 49 -12.41 -8.98 6.15
N HIS A 50 -13.10 -8.55 7.22
CA HIS A 50 -14.24 -9.29 7.79
C HIS A 50 -15.51 -9.25 6.93
N LEU A 51 -15.53 -8.43 5.87
CA LEU A 51 -16.63 -8.39 4.89
C LEU A 51 -16.38 -9.30 3.68
N LEU A 52 -15.19 -9.94 3.61
CA LEU A 52 -14.78 -10.76 2.48
C LEU A 52 -14.89 -12.25 2.82
N SER A 53 -15.21 -13.06 1.82
CA SER A 53 -14.91 -14.49 1.90
C SER A 53 -13.39 -14.72 1.95
N GLU A 54 -12.98 -15.89 2.43
CA GLU A 54 -11.56 -16.27 2.43
C GLU A 54 -10.95 -16.20 1.02
N SER A 55 -11.66 -16.68 0.01
CA SER A 55 -11.22 -16.63 -1.39
C SER A 55 -11.06 -15.19 -1.90
N ALA A 56 -11.97 -14.29 -1.56
CA ALA A 56 -11.89 -12.89 -1.94
C ALA A 56 -10.75 -12.17 -1.21
N LEU A 57 -10.55 -12.46 0.08
CA LEU A 57 -9.42 -11.93 0.84
C LEU A 57 -8.08 -12.41 0.25
N LEU A 58 -7.97 -13.68 -0.13
CA LEU A 58 -6.76 -14.21 -0.76
C LEU A 58 -6.46 -13.51 -2.08
N ASP A 59 -7.48 -13.31 -2.94
CA ASP A 59 -7.33 -12.56 -4.20
C ASP A 59 -6.86 -11.12 -3.96
N GLN A 60 -7.42 -10.43 -2.95
CA GLN A 60 -6.99 -9.09 -2.56
C GLN A 60 -5.53 -9.04 -2.12
N LEU A 61 -5.07 -10.03 -1.34
CA LEU A 61 -3.70 -10.10 -0.86
C LEU A 61 -2.72 -10.44 -1.99
N MET A 62 -3.11 -11.36 -2.89
CA MET A 62 -2.27 -11.79 -4.01
C MET A 62 -2.08 -10.66 -5.03
N LYS A 63 -3.14 -9.95 -5.41
CA LYS A 63 -3.04 -8.77 -6.30
C LYS A 63 -2.15 -7.68 -5.70
N ASN A 64 -2.31 -7.41 -4.40
CA ASN A 64 -1.50 -6.39 -3.74
C ASN A 64 -0.03 -6.82 -3.60
N LYS A 65 0.24 -8.12 -3.44
CA LYS A 65 1.59 -8.66 -3.47
C LYS A 65 2.22 -8.55 -4.85
N GLU A 66 1.49 -8.89 -5.92
CA GLU A 66 1.95 -8.79 -7.31
C GLU A 66 2.31 -7.34 -7.68
N PHE A 67 1.53 -6.37 -7.21
CA PHE A 67 1.86 -4.96 -7.39
C PHE A 67 3.18 -4.52 -6.74
N ALA A 68 3.58 -5.17 -5.64
CA ALA A 68 4.76 -4.82 -4.88
C ALA A 68 6.04 -5.56 -5.31
N THR A 69 5.94 -6.45 -6.31
CA THR A 69 7.07 -7.20 -6.90
C THR A 69 7.52 -6.60 -8.21
#